data_AF-A0A2D0HEI4-F1
#
_entry.id   AF-A0A2D0HEI4-F1
#
_cell.length_a   1.000
_cell.length_b   1.000
_cell.length_c   1.000
_cell.angle_alpha   90.00
_cell.angle_beta   90.00
_cell.angle_gamma   90.00
#
_symmetry.space_group_name_H-M   'P 1'
#
loop_
_entity.id
_entity.type
_entity.pdbx_description
1 polymer ?
#
loop_
_entity_poly.entity_id
_entity_poly.type
_entity_poly.pdbx_seq_one_letter_code
_entity_poly.pdbx_strand_id
1 'polypeptide(L)'
;MPRSIQSTQPPLKFITLRFNRLVLQIVRWLLPIALRFRTRPWLTAGIVKIEAKNVEVLAELYQQFQAGKIRFLLAFRHPEVEDPLCMLYLLSYIVPQVARQKGITLESLVHSYFLYDRGMTVWAGDWLAWLFSRLGGVPVHRGRRLD
;
A
#
# COMPACT_ATOMS: atom_id res chain seq x y z
N MET A 1 9.12 31.68 -3.17
CA MET A 1 10.47 31.07 -3.08
C MET A 1 10.52 30.17 -1.87
N PRO A 2 11.02 28.92 -1.98
CA PRO A 2 11.20 28.09 -0.79
C PRO A 2 12.24 28.75 0.13
N ARG A 3 11.97 28.79 1.44
CA ARG A 3 12.86 29.40 2.44
C ARG A 3 14.23 28.72 2.38
N SER A 4 15.29 29.51 2.33
CA SER A 4 16.67 29.03 2.44
C SER A 4 16.83 28.22 3.74
N ILE A 5 17.27 26.96 3.62
CA ILE A 5 17.47 26.07 4.76
C ILE A 5 18.76 26.51 5.45
N GLN A 6 18.65 27.37 6.46
CA GLN A 6 19.79 27.93 7.20
C GLN A 6 20.25 27.07 8.39
N SER A 7 19.57 25.96 8.67
CA SER A 7 19.88 25.08 9.81
C SER A 7 19.41 23.63 9.56
N THR A 8 20.06 22.69 10.26
CA THR A 8 19.65 21.28 10.31
C THR A 8 18.20 21.18 10.76
N GLN A 9 17.35 20.59 9.92
CA GLN A 9 15.94 20.38 10.27
C GLN A 9 15.82 19.39 11.43
N PRO A 10 14.82 19.57 12.33
CA PRO A 10 14.58 18.62 13.40
C PRO A 10 14.27 17.22 12.82
N PRO A 11 14.60 16.14 13.55
CA PRO A 11 14.29 14.79 13.09
C PRO A 11 12.79 14.63 12.86
N LEU A 12 12.43 13.92 11.78
CA LEU A 12 11.01 13.67 11.48
C LEU A 12 10.37 12.91 12.64
N LYS A 13 9.19 13.38 13.06
CA LYS A 13 8.42 12.77 14.14
C LYS A 13 8.09 11.32 13.80
N PHE A 14 8.10 10.47 14.83
CA PHE A 14 7.64 9.10 14.68
C PHE A 14 6.15 9.07 14.37
N ILE A 15 5.75 8.26 13.39
CA ILE A 15 4.36 8.05 13.01
C ILE A 15 3.95 6.67 13.53
N THR A 16 3.06 6.64 14.51
CA THR A 16 2.56 5.38 15.09
C THR A 16 1.69 4.63 14.08
N LEU A 17 1.92 3.33 13.91
CA LEU A 17 1.04 2.44 13.16
C LEU A 17 -0.32 2.38 13.88
N ARG A 18 -1.40 2.77 13.19
CA ARG A 18 -2.76 2.82 13.75
C ARG A 18 -3.74 2.18 12.78
N PHE A 19 -3.51 0.92 12.45
CA PHE A 19 -4.33 0.22 11.47
C PHE A 19 -5.83 0.35 11.76
N ASN A 20 -6.61 0.69 10.74
CA ASN A 20 -8.05 0.87 10.86
C ASN A 20 -8.77 0.20 9.68
N ARG A 21 -9.54 -0.85 9.99
CA ARG A 21 -10.26 -1.66 9.00
C ARG A 21 -11.29 -0.85 8.20
N LEU A 22 -11.96 0.13 8.82
CA LEU A 22 -12.96 0.96 8.13
C LEU A 22 -12.28 1.87 7.10
N VAL A 23 -11.15 2.47 7.44
CA VAL A 23 -10.37 3.29 6.50
C VAL A 23 -9.91 2.44 5.32
N LEU A 24 -9.39 1.23 5.57
CA LEU A 24 -9.02 0.30 4.51
C LEU A 24 -10.21 -0.03 3.60
N GLN A 25 -11.39 -0.32 4.16
CA GLN A 25 -12.59 -0.60 3.35
C GLN A 25 -13.00 0.58 2.47
N ILE A 26 -12.98 1.81 3.00
CA ILE A 26 -13.28 3.02 2.25
C ILE A 26 -12.27 3.20 1.10
N VAL A 27 -10.98 3.07 1.38
CA VAL A 27 -9.91 3.21 0.37
C VAL A 27 -10.05 2.15 -0.72
N ARG A 28 -10.35 0.90 -0.34
CA ARG A 28 -10.62 -0.18 -1.32
C ARG A 28 -11.76 0.21 -2.24
N TRP A 29 -12.87 0.67 -1.68
CA TRP A 29 -14.05 1.04 -2.47
C TRP A 29 -13.78 2.20 -3.44
N LEU A 30 -12.96 3.18 -3.03
CA LEU A 30 -12.55 4.30 -3.88
C LEU A 30 -11.44 3.95 -4.89
N LEU A 31 -10.76 2.81 -4.71
CA LEU A 31 -9.56 2.44 -5.47
C LEU A 31 -9.78 2.35 -6.99
N PRO A 32 -10.85 1.73 -7.51
CA PRO A 32 -11.07 1.68 -8.96
C PRO A 32 -11.24 3.08 -9.57
N ILE A 33 -11.84 4.00 -8.83
CA ILE A 33 -12.03 5.40 -9.24
C ILE A 33 -10.68 6.12 -9.22
N ALA A 34 -9.88 5.92 -8.16
CA ALA A 34 -8.55 6.53 -8.02
C ALA A 34 -7.56 6.09 -9.10
N LEU A 35 -7.63 4.84 -9.55
CA LEU A 35 -6.80 4.31 -10.65
C LEU A 35 -7.22 4.84 -12.02
N ARG A 36 -8.52 5.10 -12.20
CA ARG A 36 -9.10 5.56 -13.46
C ARG A 36 -8.96 7.06 -13.68
N PHE A 37 -9.12 7.88 -12.64
CA PHE A 37 -9.19 9.34 -12.76
C PHE A 37 -8.02 10.05 -12.09
N ARG A 38 -7.53 11.11 -12.74
CA ARG A 38 -6.38 11.87 -12.26
C ARG A 38 -6.78 12.77 -11.11
N THR A 39 -6.64 12.25 -9.89
CA THR A 39 -7.02 12.99 -8.68
C THR A 39 -5.90 13.91 -8.17
N ARG A 40 -4.64 13.67 -8.55
CA ARG A 40 -3.48 14.48 -8.17
C ARG A 40 -2.51 14.66 -9.32
N PRO A 41 -1.73 15.77 -9.37
CA PRO A 41 -0.76 16.00 -10.44
C PRO A 41 0.32 14.91 -10.54
N TRP A 42 0.74 14.33 -9.41
CA TRP A 42 1.76 13.27 -9.37
C TRP A 42 1.21 11.86 -9.61
N LEU A 43 -0.11 11.69 -9.68
CA LEU A 43 -0.72 10.43 -10.09
C LEU A 43 -0.95 10.50 -11.60
N THR A 44 -0.37 9.57 -12.33
CA THR A 44 -0.74 9.23 -13.69
C THR A 44 -1.98 8.35 -13.62
N ALA A 45 -3.15 8.94 -13.86
CA ALA A 45 -4.37 8.16 -13.92
C ALA A 45 -4.78 7.86 -15.35
N GLY A 46 -5.51 6.75 -15.50
CA GLY A 46 -5.86 6.19 -16.80
C GLY A 46 -5.77 4.67 -16.84
N ILE A 47 -5.54 4.01 -15.69
CA ILE A 47 -5.52 2.55 -15.60
C ILE A 47 -6.97 2.07 -15.64
N VAL A 48 -7.40 1.65 -16.83
CA VAL A 48 -8.76 1.17 -17.10
C VAL A 48 -8.92 -0.33 -16.86
N LYS A 49 -7.81 -1.09 -16.90
CA LYS A 49 -7.80 -2.53 -16.75
C LYS A 49 -6.53 -2.97 -16.03
N ILE A 50 -6.69 -3.86 -15.05
CA ILE A 50 -5.59 -4.53 -14.37
C ILE A 50 -5.78 -6.02 -14.61
N GLU A 51 -4.74 -6.66 -15.13
CA GLU A 51 -4.68 -8.10 -15.33
C GLU A 51 -3.56 -8.68 -14.47
N ALA A 52 -3.79 -9.87 -13.94
CA ALA A 52 -2.78 -10.60 -13.19
C ALA A 52 -2.77 -12.07 -13.63
N LYS A 53 -1.58 -12.66 -13.61
CA LYS A 53 -1.34 -14.06 -13.97
C LYS A 53 -0.91 -14.82 -12.73
N ASN A 54 -1.23 -16.11 -12.68
CA ASN A 54 -0.86 -17.03 -11.60
C ASN A 54 -1.31 -16.56 -10.21
N VAL A 55 -2.48 -15.93 -10.13
CA VAL A 55 -3.02 -15.35 -8.89
C VAL A 55 -3.41 -16.43 -7.88
N GLU A 56 -3.69 -17.64 -8.34
CA GLU A 56 -3.97 -18.83 -7.53
C GLU A 56 -2.86 -19.09 -6.50
N VAL A 57 -1.59 -18.91 -6.88
CA VAL A 57 -0.44 -19.08 -5.97
C VAL A 57 -0.56 -18.10 -4.80
N LEU A 58 -0.93 -16.86 -5.09
CA LEU A 58 -1.10 -15.84 -4.05
C LEU A 58 -2.32 -16.14 -3.18
N ALA A 59 -3.41 -16.64 -3.75
CA ALA A 59 -4.59 -17.06 -2.99
C ALA A 59 -4.27 -18.21 -2.02
N GLU A 60 -3.50 -19.20 -2.45
CA GLU A 60 -3.03 -20.31 -1.61
C GLU A 60 -2.10 -19.83 -0.47
N LEU A 61 -1.17 -18.92 -0.78
CA LEU A 61 -0.31 -18.30 0.25
C LEU A 61 -1.15 -17.54 1.29
N TYR A 62 -2.16 -16.80 0.86
CA TYR A 62 -3.07 -16.10 1.78
C TYR A 62 -3.91 -17.07 2.61
N GLN A 63 -4.38 -18.18 2.04
CA GLN A 63 -5.09 -19.20 2.80
C GLN A 63 -4.18 -19.81 3.89
N GLN A 64 -2.94 -20.17 3.55
CA GLN A 64 -1.98 -20.71 4.52
C GLN A 64 -1.62 -19.68 5.59
N PHE A 65 -1.47 -18.41 5.22
CA PHE A 65 -1.22 -17.32 6.16
C PHE A 65 -2.38 -17.10 7.13
N GLN A 66 -3.62 -17.08 6.63
CA GLN A 66 -4.82 -16.93 7.47
C GLN A 66 -5.00 -18.13 8.41
N ALA A 67 -4.65 -19.34 7.95
CA ALA A 67 -4.60 -20.55 8.78
C ALA A 67 -3.41 -20.59 9.76
N GLY A 68 -2.59 -19.54 9.85
CA GLY A 68 -1.45 -19.44 10.77
C GLY A 68 -0.26 -20.35 10.43
N LYS A 69 -0.24 -20.95 9.24
CA LYS A 69 0.79 -21.92 8.82
C LYS A 69 2.08 -21.24 8.37
N ILE A 70 1.97 -20.05 7.78
CA ILE A 70 3.12 -19.32 7.21
C ILE A 70 3.06 -17.83 7.54
N ARG A 71 4.19 -17.16 7.33
CA ARG A 71 4.29 -15.71 7.14
C ARG A 71 5.04 -15.47 5.84
N PHE A 72 4.63 -14.50 5.04
CA PHE A 72 5.31 -14.21 3.78
C PHE A 72 5.42 -12.71 3.53
N LEU A 73 6.39 -12.34 2.70
CA LEU A 73 6.62 -10.98 2.23
C LEU A 73 6.33 -10.89 0.74
N LEU A 74 5.66 -9.82 0.33
CA LEU A 74 5.42 -9.51 -1.08
C LEU A 74 6.46 -8.51 -1.56
N ALA A 75 7.35 -8.99 -2.44
CA ALA A 75 8.31 -8.14 -3.13
C ALA A 75 7.83 -7.92 -4.58
N PHE A 76 7.81 -6.66 -5.01
CA PHE A 76 7.46 -6.29 -6.37
C PHE A 76 8.34 -5.11 -6.83
N ARG A 77 8.45 -4.91 -8.14
CA ARG A 77 9.13 -3.73 -8.70
C ARG A 77 8.17 -2.55 -8.60
N HIS A 78 8.70 -1.38 -8.24
CA HIS A 78 7.93 -0.14 -8.14
C HIS A 78 8.46 0.93 -9.11
N PRO A 79 8.43 0.70 -10.44
CA PRO A 79 8.86 1.71 -11.42
C PRO A 79 7.94 2.94 -11.49
N GLU A 80 6.65 2.79 -11.19
CA GLU A 80 5.61 3.82 -11.37
C GLU A 80 4.90 4.15 -10.06
N VAL A 81 4.43 5.39 -9.91
CA VAL A 81 3.82 5.88 -8.67
C VAL A 81 2.55 5.10 -8.28
N GLU A 82 1.87 4.49 -9.26
CA GLU A 82 0.61 3.77 -9.13
C GLU A 82 0.78 2.31 -8.71
N ASP A 83 1.98 1.73 -8.79
CA ASP A 83 2.17 0.31 -8.48
C ASP A 83 1.63 -0.11 -7.11
N PRO A 84 1.75 0.68 -6.02
CA PRO A 84 1.17 0.34 -4.72
C PRO A 84 -0.37 0.31 -4.77
N LEU A 85 -1.00 1.15 -5.61
CA LEU A 85 -2.44 1.13 -5.83
C LEU A 85 -2.85 -0.10 -6.66
N CYS A 86 -2.06 -0.48 -7.66
CA CYS A 86 -2.24 -1.73 -8.41
C CYS A 86 -2.08 -2.96 -7.51
N MET A 87 -1.09 -2.96 -6.62
CA MET A 87 -0.90 -4.02 -5.62
C MET A 87 -2.07 -4.08 -4.65
N LEU A 88 -2.56 -2.94 -4.17
CA LEU A 88 -3.76 -2.89 -3.34
C LEU A 88 -4.98 -3.42 -4.10
N TYR A 89 -5.09 -3.17 -5.41
CA TYR A 89 -6.18 -3.66 -6.25
C TYR A 89 -6.11 -5.17 -6.45
N LEU A 90 -4.93 -5.70 -6.75
CA LEU A 90 -4.66 -7.14 -6.83
C LEU A 90 -5.13 -7.86 -5.57
N LEU A 91 -4.73 -7.37 -4.39
CA LEU A 91 -5.10 -7.95 -3.10
C LEU A 91 -6.58 -7.77 -2.78
N SER A 92 -7.16 -6.62 -3.13
CA SER A 92 -8.52 -6.27 -2.74
C SER A 92 -9.60 -6.91 -3.61
N TYR A 93 -9.30 -7.18 -4.87
CA TYR A 93 -10.28 -7.58 -5.88
C TYR A 93 -9.89 -8.87 -6.58
N ILE A 94 -8.70 -8.92 -7.19
CA ILE A 94 -8.33 -10.03 -8.07
C ILE A 94 -8.06 -11.31 -7.26
N VAL A 95 -7.32 -11.23 -6.15
CA VAL A 95 -7.04 -12.41 -5.30
C VAL A 95 -8.34 -13.02 -4.74
N PRO A 96 -9.26 -12.28 -4.10
CA PRO A 96 -10.54 -12.84 -3.65
C PRO A 96 -11.38 -13.41 -4.80
N GLN A 97 -11.37 -12.79 -5.97
CA GLN A 97 -12.11 -13.28 -7.13
C GLN A 97 -11.56 -14.62 -7.62
N VAL A 98 -10.25 -14.73 -7.82
CA VAL A 98 -9.60 -15.97 -8.27
C VAL A 98 -9.74 -17.07 -7.21
N ALA A 99 -9.60 -16.73 -5.92
CA ALA A 99 -9.82 -17.67 -4.83
C ALA A 99 -11.21 -18.33 -4.90
N ARG A 100 -12.27 -17.52 -5.08
CA ARG A 100 -13.64 -18.04 -5.26
C ARG A 100 -13.78 -18.93 -6.49
N GLN A 101 -13.20 -18.53 -7.63
CA GLN A 101 -13.23 -19.33 -8.86
C GLN A 101 -12.53 -20.68 -8.72
N LYS A 102 -11.51 -20.76 -7.85
CA LYS A 102 -10.71 -21.97 -7.60
C LYS A 102 -11.17 -22.76 -6.36
N GLY A 103 -12.26 -22.35 -5.70
CA GLY A 103 -12.75 -23.01 -4.49
C GLY A 103 -11.84 -22.83 -3.27
N ILE A 104 -10.96 -21.83 -3.27
CA ILE A 104 -10.07 -21.49 -2.15
C ILE A 104 -10.83 -20.59 -1.17
N THR A 105 -11.12 -21.09 0.02
CA THR A 105 -11.75 -20.31 1.08
C THR A 105 -10.74 -19.36 1.72
N LEU A 106 -11.10 -18.07 1.80
CA LEU A 106 -10.37 -17.03 2.52
C LEU A 106 -11.28 -16.45 3.62
N GLU A 107 -10.80 -16.41 4.85
CA GLU A 107 -11.59 -16.08 6.05
C GLU A 107 -11.77 -14.57 6.26
N SER A 108 -10.84 -13.77 5.76
CA SER A 108 -10.80 -12.34 6.03
C SER A 108 -10.39 -11.51 4.83
N LEU A 109 -10.48 -10.19 5.01
CA LEU A 109 -9.98 -9.21 4.06
C LEU A 109 -8.49 -9.47 3.74
N VAL A 110 -8.23 -9.88 2.50
CA VAL A 110 -6.87 -9.96 1.94
C VAL A 110 -6.25 -8.56 1.95
N HIS A 111 -5.16 -8.44 2.69
CA HIS A 111 -4.46 -7.18 2.93
C HIS A 111 -2.99 -7.45 3.22
N SER A 112 -2.14 -6.44 3.09
CA SER A 112 -0.74 -6.48 3.44
C SER A 112 -0.36 -5.19 4.18
N TYR A 113 0.47 -5.34 5.21
CA TYR A 113 1.23 -4.21 5.74
C TYR A 113 2.34 -3.90 4.74
N PHE A 114 2.67 -2.63 4.59
CA PHE A 114 3.66 -2.18 3.60
C PHE A 114 4.65 -1.20 4.21
N LEU A 115 5.82 -1.11 3.61
CA LEU A 115 6.85 -0.17 4.01
C LEU A 115 6.77 1.07 3.13
N TYR A 116 6.96 2.24 3.70
CA TYR A 116 7.08 3.49 2.93
C TYR A 116 8.20 4.36 3.47
N ASP A 117 8.79 5.18 2.59
CA ASP A 117 9.81 6.13 3.00
C ASP A 117 9.18 7.25 3.82
N ARG A 118 9.64 7.43 5.06
CA ARG A 118 9.15 8.50 5.93
C ARG A 118 9.36 9.90 5.33
N GLY A 119 10.31 10.08 4.42
CA GLY A 119 10.49 11.34 3.69
C GLY A 119 9.28 11.71 2.82
N MET A 120 8.42 10.75 2.45
CA MET A 120 7.21 11.01 1.68
C MET A 120 6.25 11.99 2.36
N THR A 121 6.19 11.98 3.69
CA THR A 121 5.25 12.81 4.43
C THR A 121 5.66 14.29 4.43
N VAL A 122 6.93 14.59 4.15
CA VAL A 122 7.45 15.96 4.10
C VAL A 122 6.90 16.71 2.89
N TRP A 123 6.86 16.06 1.72
CA TRP A 123 6.36 16.69 0.49
C TRP A 123 4.87 16.43 0.25
N ALA A 124 4.34 15.28 0.67
CA ALA A 124 2.91 14.97 0.48
C ALA A 124 2.02 15.62 1.55
N GLY A 125 2.57 15.93 2.72
CA GLY A 125 1.86 16.50 3.87
C GLY A 125 1.33 15.46 4.85
N ASP A 126 0.90 15.94 6.02
CA ASP A 126 0.51 15.11 7.18
C ASP A 126 -0.69 14.19 6.91
N TRP A 127 -1.55 14.54 5.95
CA TRP A 127 -2.68 13.70 5.57
C TRP A 127 -2.23 12.34 5.01
N LEU A 128 -1.09 12.27 4.32
CA LEU A 128 -0.56 11.02 3.78
C LEU A 128 0.01 10.15 4.91
N ALA A 129 0.69 10.76 5.88
CA ALA A 129 1.15 10.08 7.09
C ALA A 129 -0.05 9.46 7.84
N TRP A 130 -1.12 10.23 8.01
CA TRP A 130 -2.36 9.76 8.61
C TRP A 130 -2.95 8.58 7.82
N LEU A 131 -3.08 8.72 6.50
CA LEU A 131 -3.66 7.69 5.65
C LEU A 131 -2.85 6.39 5.71
N PHE A 132 -1.54 6.45 5.49
CA PHE A 132 -0.68 5.27 5.54
C PHE A 132 -0.69 4.60 6.91
N SER A 133 -0.68 5.37 8.01
CA SER A 133 -0.77 4.80 9.36
C SER A 133 -2.05 3.97 9.57
N ARG A 134 -3.15 4.35 8.90
CA ARG A 134 -4.45 3.67 8.95
C ARG A 134 -4.55 2.47 8.03
N LEU A 135 -3.76 2.45 6.95
CA LEU A 135 -3.73 1.39 5.94
C LEU A 135 -2.69 0.30 6.19
N GLY A 136 -1.99 0.30 7.33
CA GLY A 136 -0.94 -0.68 7.61
C GLY A 136 0.45 -0.29 7.07
N GLY A 137 0.65 0.99 6.77
CA GLY A 137 1.95 1.52 6.36
C GLY A 137 2.89 1.67 7.56
N VAL A 138 4.06 1.06 7.47
CA VAL A 138 5.15 1.18 8.44
C VAL A 138 6.18 2.19 7.89
N PRO A 139 6.39 3.33 8.56
CA PRO A 139 7.37 4.32 8.13
C PRO A 139 8.78 3.78 8.33
N VAL A 140 9.56 3.74 7.26
CA VAL A 140 10.98 3.38 7.32
C VAL A 140 11.83 4.63 7.14
N HIS A 141 12.88 4.73 7.96
CA HIS A 141 13.94 5.70 7.70
C HIS A 141 14.94 5.07 6.74
N ARG A 142 15.24 5.73 5.62
CA ARG A 142 16.50 5.45 4.94
C ARG A 142 17.62 5.92 5.86
N GLY A 143 18.23 4.98 6.58
CA GLY A 143 19.40 5.26 7.37
C GLY A 143 20.53 5.68 6.45
N ARG A 144 20.89 6.97 6.46
CA ARG A 144 22.30 7.33 6.41
C ARG A 144 22.73 7.56 7.85
N ARG A 145 23.31 6.54 8.47
CA ARG A 145 24.57 6.81 9.15
C ARG A 145 25.61 6.65 8.05
N LEU A 146 26.12 7.78 7.57
CA LEU A 146 27.50 7.82 7.15
C LEU A 146 28.23 8.02 8.47
N ASP A 147 28.67 6.93 9.06
CA ASP A 147 29.88 6.94 9.87
C ASP A 147 31.00 7.71 9.15
#